data_AF-A0A8D8Z5U3-F1
#
_entry.id   AF-A0A8D8Z5U3-F1
#
_cell.length_a   1.000
_cell.length_b   1.000
_cell.length_c   1.000
_cell.angle_alpha   90.00
_cell.angle_beta   90.00
_cell.angle_gamma   90.00
#
_symmetry.space_group_name_H-M   'P 1'
#
loop_
_entity.id
_entity.type
_entity.pdbx_description
1 polymer ?
#
loop_
_entity_poly.entity_id
_entity_poly.type
_entity_poly.pdbx_seq_one_letter_code
_entity_poly.pdbx_strand_id
1 'polypeptide(L)'
;MMSNKRLNQLGMTPPNRPMHDAFNQELLRETQYDHNAMRETIEKDLPLLNQQQKYAYDKLMKVVNDGSGGIYFLDAPGGTGKTFLITLILATIRSQNGIALALASSGIAATLLEGGRTAHSALKLPLNMQTSENPTCNLSKNCGMAKVLQQCKMIVWDECTMAHKKSMEALDRTMQDFRNNQNLFGGTMILLAGDFRQTLPVIPRATPADELNACLKSSVLWKHVKVLTLNMNMRVELQNDDSGRMFGKQLLDIGNGKIPSDPVTSCITFPLNFCQFAESKSDLIQKVFPNIAVNHQNHAWLSERAILAAKNVDVSDLNMKIQEEIDSELITYKSVDSVTNPDDVVNYPTEFLNSLELPGLPPHSLQLKVGSVIIMLRNINQPRLCNGTRLAVKRLTTNVIEATILKGKYKGEDVLIPRIPLIPTDLAFEFKRLQFPVRLAFAMTINKAQGQSLSVCGINLENPCFSHGQLYVACSRVGKPSALFVYVPTTKTKNVVYKKALE
;
A
#
# COMPACT_ATOMS: atom_id res chain seq x y z
N MET A 1 13.61 -13.35 -8.86
CA MET A 1 13.59 -12.15 -9.73
C MET A 1 13.16 -12.54 -11.15
N MET A 2 11.98 -12.12 -11.63
CA MET A 2 11.57 -12.29 -13.05
C MET A 2 11.63 -10.97 -13.84
N SER A 3 11.84 -9.85 -13.17
CA SER A 3 12.10 -8.58 -13.85
C SER A 3 13.50 -8.60 -14.45
N ASN A 4 13.61 -8.31 -15.75
CA ASN A 4 14.83 -8.16 -16.55
C ASN A 4 15.38 -9.42 -17.27
N LYS A 5 14.76 -10.60 -17.11
CA LYS A 5 15.06 -11.71 -18.03
C LYS A 5 14.22 -11.58 -19.30
N ARG A 6 14.88 -11.55 -20.46
CA ARG A 6 14.19 -11.56 -21.75
C ARG A 6 13.44 -12.90 -21.90
N LEU A 7 12.33 -12.94 -22.65
CA LEU A 7 11.55 -14.17 -22.85
C LEU A 7 12.42 -15.33 -23.36
N ASN A 8 13.41 -15.04 -24.21
CA ASN A 8 14.39 -16.03 -24.67
C ASN A 8 15.29 -16.59 -23.55
N GLN A 9 15.61 -15.80 -22.51
CA GLN A 9 16.34 -16.24 -21.31
C GLN A 9 15.46 -17.04 -20.34
N LEU A 10 14.16 -17.16 -20.64
CA LEU A 10 13.19 -18.00 -19.94
C LEU A 10 12.73 -19.18 -20.82
N GLY A 11 13.39 -19.43 -21.96
CA GLY A 11 13.03 -20.51 -22.88
C GLY A 11 11.75 -20.25 -23.70
N MET A 12 11.30 -19.00 -23.78
CA MET A 12 10.08 -18.60 -24.50
C MET A 12 10.42 -17.74 -25.71
N THR A 13 9.70 -17.91 -26.82
CA THR A 13 9.89 -17.11 -28.04
C THR A 13 9.48 -15.65 -27.78
N PRO A 14 10.41 -14.67 -27.90
CA PRO A 14 10.05 -13.27 -27.71
C PRO A 14 9.17 -12.79 -28.88
N PRO A 15 8.17 -11.92 -28.64
CA PRO A 15 7.42 -11.29 -29.72
C PRO A 15 8.38 -10.42 -30.55
N ASN A 16 8.22 -10.48 -31.87
CA ASN A 16 9.04 -9.72 -32.82
C ASN A 16 8.66 -8.23 -32.72
N ARG A 17 9.28 -7.49 -31.79
CA ARG A 17 9.09 -6.05 -31.62
C ARG A 17 10.43 -5.34 -31.82
N PRO A 18 10.51 -4.32 -32.70
CA PRO A 18 11.70 -3.48 -32.83
C PRO A 18 12.13 -2.92 -31.48
N MET A 19 13.42 -2.98 -31.18
CA MET A 19 13.98 -2.58 -29.88
C MET A 19 13.61 -1.12 -29.50
N HIS A 20 13.43 -0.27 -30.51
CA HIS A 20 13.09 1.15 -30.38
C HIS A 20 11.71 1.41 -29.73
N ASP A 21 10.73 0.50 -29.91
CA ASP A 21 9.36 0.69 -29.41
C ASP A 21 9.25 0.49 -27.89
N ALA A 22 10.08 -0.40 -27.32
CA ALA A 22 10.11 -0.62 -25.88
C ALA A 22 10.72 0.56 -25.10
N PHE A 23 11.66 1.30 -25.71
CA PHE A 23 12.31 2.45 -25.09
C PHE A 23 11.40 3.67 -24.95
N ASN A 24 10.42 3.81 -25.84
CA ASN A 24 9.48 4.94 -25.82
C ASN A 24 8.22 4.65 -25.00
N GLN A 25 7.91 3.39 -24.68
CA GLN A 25 6.65 3.04 -24.02
C GLN A 25 6.44 3.74 -22.66
N GLU A 26 7.48 3.85 -21.83
CA GLU A 26 7.40 4.53 -20.53
C GLU A 26 7.23 6.05 -20.70
N LEU A 27 7.91 6.65 -21.67
CA LEU A 27 7.77 8.08 -21.94
C LEU A 27 6.40 8.41 -22.54
N LEU A 28 5.94 7.60 -23.51
CA LEU A 28 4.62 7.72 -24.12
C LEU A 28 3.52 7.60 -23.07
N ARG A 29 3.64 6.62 -22.17
CA ARG A 29 2.70 6.47 -21.05
C ARG A 29 2.58 7.75 -20.21
N GLU A 30 3.69 8.43 -19.94
CA GLU A 30 3.68 9.65 -19.11
C GLU A 30 3.36 10.94 -19.88
N THR A 31 3.18 10.86 -21.20
CA THR A 31 2.90 12.01 -22.09
C THR A 31 1.57 11.91 -22.83
N GLN A 32 0.96 10.73 -22.93
CA GLN A 32 -0.31 10.47 -23.65
C GLN A 32 -1.54 10.50 -22.74
N TYR A 33 -1.54 11.37 -21.72
CA TYR A 33 -2.74 11.58 -20.92
C TYR A 33 -3.78 12.38 -21.71
N ASP A 34 -5.07 12.17 -21.41
CA ASP A 34 -6.15 12.97 -22.00
C ASP A 34 -6.15 14.38 -21.39
N HIS A 35 -5.53 15.32 -22.10
CA HIS A 35 -5.39 16.69 -21.64
C HIS A 35 -6.74 17.41 -21.50
N ASN A 36 -7.74 17.07 -22.30
CA ASN A 36 -9.06 17.70 -22.23
C ASN A 36 -9.80 17.21 -20.97
N ALA A 37 -9.84 15.90 -20.75
CA ALA A 37 -10.41 15.33 -19.53
C ALA A 37 -9.72 15.85 -18.26
N MET A 38 -8.40 16.05 -18.31
CA MET A 38 -7.66 16.66 -17.20
C MET A 38 -8.05 18.12 -16.96
N ARG A 39 -8.20 18.94 -18.02
CA ARG A 39 -8.65 20.33 -17.87
C ARG A 39 -10.04 20.44 -17.29
N GLU A 40 -10.98 19.63 -17.77
CA GLU A 40 -12.34 19.56 -17.22
C GLU A 40 -12.32 19.18 -15.73
N THR A 41 -11.48 18.21 -15.35
CA THR A 41 -11.30 17.82 -13.95
C THR A 41 -10.74 18.98 -13.12
N ILE A 42 -9.74 19.71 -13.63
CA ILE A 42 -9.14 20.86 -12.95
C ILE A 42 -10.15 21.98 -12.75
N GLU A 43 -10.90 22.35 -13.80
CA GLU A 43 -11.90 23.42 -13.73
C GLU A 43 -13.00 23.12 -12.71
N LYS A 44 -13.41 21.85 -12.62
CA LYS A 44 -14.40 21.38 -11.65
C LYS A 44 -13.86 21.33 -10.22
N ASP A 45 -12.66 20.79 -10.03
CA ASP A 45 -12.18 20.38 -8.70
C ASP A 45 -11.31 21.46 -8.02
N LEU A 46 -10.62 22.32 -8.78
CA LEU A 46 -9.79 23.40 -8.24
C LEU A 46 -10.56 24.39 -7.33
N PRO A 47 -11.81 24.79 -7.65
CA PRO A 47 -12.61 25.64 -6.77
C PRO A 47 -13.03 24.97 -5.46
N LEU A 48 -12.98 23.64 -5.36
CA LEU A 48 -13.39 22.88 -4.18
C LEU A 48 -12.29 22.77 -3.11
N LEU A 49 -11.08 23.26 -3.40
CA LEU A 49 -9.99 23.25 -2.42
C LEU A 49 -10.32 24.14 -1.23
N ASN A 50 -10.17 23.60 -0.02
CA ASN A 50 -10.20 24.44 1.17
C ASN A 50 -8.96 25.36 1.23
N GLN A 51 -8.95 26.33 2.16
CA GLN A 51 -7.85 27.31 2.27
C GLN A 51 -6.45 26.68 2.45
N GLN A 52 -6.33 25.60 3.24
CA GLN A 52 -5.04 24.93 3.48
C GLN A 52 -4.56 24.17 2.23
N GLN A 53 -5.48 23.46 1.56
CA GLN A 53 -5.21 22.75 0.32
C GLN A 53 -4.86 23.73 -0.81
N LYS A 54 -5.58 24.85 -0.90
CA LYS A 54 -5.32 25.92 -1.89
C LYS A 54 -3.95 26.56 -1.68
N TYR A 55 -3.59 26.88 -0.44
CA TYR A 55 -2.25 27.38 -0.10
C TYR A 55 -1.15 26.38 -0.51
N ALA A 56 -1.33 25.10 -0.20
CA ALA A 56 -0.38 24.06 -0.58
C ALA A 56 -0.28 23.91 -2.11
N TYR A 57 -1.42 23.90 -2.80
CA TYR A 57 -1.50 23.86 -4.27
C TYR A 57 -0.76 25.03 -4.90
N ASP A 58 -1.09 26.27 -4.52
CA ASP A 58 -0.51 27.47 -5.13
C ASP A 58 1.01 27.54 -4.90
N LYS A 59 1.46 27.19 -3.69
CA LYS A 59 2.88 27.17 -3.34
C LYS A 59 3.65 26.12 -4.14
N LEU A 60 3.10 24.93 -4.31
CA LEU A 60 3.75 23.86 -5.07
C LEU A 60 3.74 24.18 -6.57
N MET A 61 2.62 24.65 -7.13
CA MET A 61 2.54 25.02 -8.54
C MET A 61 3.50 26.18 -8.88
N LYS A 62 3.66 27.16 -7.99
CA LYS A 62 4.68 28.21 -8.16
C LYS A 62 6.09 27.62 -8.30
N VAL A 63 6.47 26.71 -7.40
CA VAL A 63 7.81 26.10 -7.42
C VAL A 63 8.02 25.24 -8.67
N VAL A 64 6.99 24.54 -9.14
CA VAL A 64 7.02 23.80 -10.41
C VAL A 64 7.22 24.75 -11.60
N ASN A 65 6.50 25.87 -11.63
CA ASN A 65 6.59 26.86 -12.72
C ASN A 65 7.94 27.58 -12.74
N ASP A 66 8.45 27.93 -11.56
CA ASP A 66 9.75 28.60 -11.40
C ASP A 66 10.93 27.65 -11.61
N GLY A 67 10.70 26.32 -11.63
CA GLY A 67 11.75 25.32 -11.77
C GLY A 67 12.74 25.29 -10.59
N SER A 68 12.36 25.81 -9.42
CA SER A 68 13.26 25.95 -8.26
C SER A 68 13.48 24.67 -7.47
N GLY A 69 12.70 23.62 -7.76
CA GLY A 69 12.89 22.27 -7.21
C GLY A 69 12.72 22.18 -5.69
N GLY A 70 13.38 21.20 -5.08
CA GLY A 70 13.40 21.00 -3.62
C GLY A 70 12.47 19.91 -3.12
N ILE A 71 12.52 19.68 -1.80
CA ILE A 71 11.79 18.60 -1.13
C ILE A 71 10.68 19.18 -0.27
N TYR A 72 9.45 18.72 -0.48
CA TYR A 72 8.28 19.11 0.28
C TYR A 72 7.67 17.89 0.92
N PHE A 73 7.19 18.03 2.15
CA PHE A 73 6.42 16.99 2.83
C PHE A 73 5.02 17.51 3.14
N LEU A 74 4.02 16.84 2.60
CA LEU A 74 2.62 17.08 2.90
C LEU A 74 2.21 16.18 4.08
N ASP A 75 2.24 16.75 5.29
CA ASP A 75 1.70 16.13 6.50
C ASP A 75 0.18 16.21 6.47
N ALA A 76 -0.44 15.06 6.20
CA ALA A 76 -1.88 15.01 5.95
C ALA A 76 -2.48 13.75 6.60
N PRO A 77 -3.01 13.88 7.83
CA PRO A 77 -3.79 12.84 8.49
C PRO A 77 -4.96 12.33 7.64
N GLY A 78 -5.48 11.16 8.00
CA GLY A 78 -6.60 10.54 7.30
C GLY A 78 -7.82 11.45 7.18
N GLY A 79 -8.40 11.53 5.98
CA GLY A 79 -9.62 12.33 5.73
C GLY A 79 -9.39 13.80 5.38
N THR A 80 -8.14 14.29 5.36
CA THR A 80 -7.82 15.70 5.08
C THR A 80 -7.80 16.09 3.59
N GLY A 81 -8.12 15.14 2.70
CA GLY A 81 -8.13 15.38 1.24
C GLY A 81 -6.75 15.33 0.57
N LYS A 82 -5.74 14.69 1.19
CA LYS A 82 -4.41 14.44 0.60
C LYS A 82 -4.47 13.98 -0.86
N THR A 83 -5.19 12.88 -1.14
CA THR A 83 -5.29 12.29 -2.48
C THR A 83 -5.95 13.26 -3.46
N PHE A 84 -6.96 14.02 -3.03
CA PHE A 84 -7.64 15.02 -3.85
C PHE A 84 -6.66 16.12 -4.30
N LEU A 85 -5.92 16.70 -3.35
CA LEU A 85 -4.89 17.70 -3.64
C LEU A 85 -3.77 17.17 -4.56
N ILE A 86 -3.24 15.97 -4.26
CA ILE A 86 -2.18 15.35 -5.08
C ILE A 86 -2.68 15.11 -6.51
N THR A 87 -3.90 14.58 -6.65
CA THR A 87 -4.49 14.29 -7.97
C THR A 87 -4.61 15.56 -8.80
N LEU A 88 -5.07 16.65 -8.19
CA LEU A 88 -5.20 17.93 -8.86
C LEU A 88 -3.84 18.51 -9.29
N ILE A 89 -2.81 18.42 -8.43
CA ILE A 89 -1.44 18.86 -8.80
C ILE A 89 -0.91 18.05 -9.99
N LEU A 90 -1.06 16.73 -9.95
CA LEU A 90 -0.65 15.84 -11.04
C LEU A 90 -1.38 16.19 -12.35
N ALA A 91 -2.70 16.38 -12.28
CA ALA A 91 -3.53 16.74 -13.42
C ALA A 91 -3.10 18.10 -14.01
N THR A 92 -2.87 19.11 -13.17
CA THR A 92 -2.45 20.44 -13.63
C THR A 92 -1.16 20.38 -14.43
N ILE A 93 -0.13 19.71 -13.90
CA ILE A 93 1.17 19.63 -14.59
C ILE A 93 1.05 18.84 -15.91
N ARG A 94 0.31 17.73 -15.90
CA ARG A 94 0.11 16.87 -17.09
C ARG A 94 -0.74 17.54 -18.17
N SER A 95 -1.75 18.34 -17.80
CA SER A 95 -2.57 19.12 -18.73
C SER A 95 -1.77 20.18 -19.51
N GLN A 96 -0.60 20.55 -18.99
CA GLN A 96 0.35 21.51 -19.56
C GLN A 96 1.54 20.82 -20.26
N ASN A 97 1.37 19.56 -20.69
CA ASN A 97 2.41 18.72 -21.31
C ASN A 97 3.65 18.48 -20.43
N GLY A 98 3.54 18.69 -19.11
CA GLY A 98 4.59 18.39 -18.15
C GLY A 98 4.53 16.95 -17.69
N ILE A 99 5.70 16.33 -17.47
CA ILE A 99 5.77 15.00 -16.85
C ILE A 99 5.74 15.16 -15.33
N ALA A 100 4.68 14.64 -14.69
CA ALA A 100 4.57 14.52 -13.24
C ALA A 100 4.43 13.03 -12.86
N LEU A 101 5.45 12.49 -12.22
CA LEU A 101 5.52 11.06 -11.89
C LEU A 101 4.81 10.78 -10.57
N ALA A 102 3.85 9.87 -10.59
CA ALA A 102 3.08 9.45 -9.41
C ALA A 102 3.63 8.13 -8.84
N LEU A 103 4.31 8.21 -7.70
CA LEU A 103 4.82 7.06 -6.96
C LEU A 103 4.04 6.88 -5.65
N ALA A 104 3.99 5.64 -5.17
CA ALA A 104 3.52 5.33 -3.82
C ALA A 104 4.31 4.20 -3.18
N SER A 105 4.28 4.07 -1.85
CA SER A 105 4.97 2.98 -1.15
C SER A 105 4.26 1.62 -1.28
N SER A 106 2.92 1.63 -1.45
CA SER A 106 2.11 0.42 -1.59
C SER A 106 1.39 0.36 -2.94
N GLY A 107 1.07 -0.86 -3.40
CA GLY A 107 0.34 -1.06 -4.66
C GLY A 107 -1.05 -0.42 -4.63
N ILE A 108 -1.72 -0.50 -3.49
CA ILE A 108 -3.06 0.05 -3.30
C ILE A 108 -3.04 1.58 -3.35
N ALA A 109 -2.11 2.23 -2.66
CA ALA A 109 -1.94 3.67 -2.73
C ALA A 109 -1.61 4.12 -4.17
N ALA A 110 -0.79 3.36 -4.89
CA ALA A 110 -0.50 3.64 -6.29
C ALA A 110 -1.75 3.60 -7.18
N THR A 111 -2.73 2.72 -6.91
CA THR A 111 -3.98 2.67 -7.69
C THR A 111 -4.89 3.88 -7.49
N LEU A 112 -4.69 4.67 -6.44
CA LEU A 112 -5.47 5.88 -6.15
C LEU A 112 -5.00 7.09 -6.99
N LEU A 113 -3.80 7.01 -7.57
CA LEU A 113 -3.22 8.06 -8.39
C LEU A 113 -3.23 7.64 -9.85
N GLU A 114 -3.69 8.53 -10.74
CA GLU A 114 -3.64 8.24 -12.17
C GLU A 114 -2.19 8.09 -12.66
N GLY A 115 -1.91 7.02 -13.39
CA GLY A 115 -0.56 6.62 -13.79
C GLY A 115 0.29 6.02 -12.66
N GLY A 116 -0.23 5.98 -11.43
CA GLY A 116 0.50 5.62 -10.22
C GLY A 116 1.17 4.25 -10.25
N ARG A 117 2.37 4.18 -9.66
CA ARG A 117 3.15 2.95 -9.51
C ARG A 117 3.81 2.87 -8.15
N THR A 118 4.17 1.66 -7.71
CA THR A 118 4.99 1.55 -6.50
C THR A 118 6.39 2.08 -6.76
N ALA A 119 6.95 2.83 -5.81
CA ALA A 119 8.29 3.40 -5.90
C ALA A 119 9.33 2.30 -6.18
N HIS A 120 9.24 1.17 -5.49
CA HIS A 120 10.10 0.00 -5.73
C HIS A 120 10.05 -0.51 -7.18
N SER A 121 8.86 -0.58 -7.79
CA SER A 121 8.71 -1.09 -9.15
C SER A 121 9.18 -0.10 -10.21
N ALA A 122 8.84 1.18 -10.03
CA ALA A 122 9.16 2.26 -10.96
C ALA A 122 10.65 2.61 -10.93
N LEU A 123 11.22 2.77 -9.72
CA LEU A 123 12.59 3.19 -9.51
C LEU A 123 13.58 2.01 -9.45
N LYS A 124 13.10 0.75 -9.48
CA LYS A 124 13.92 -0.45 -9.29
C LYS A 124 14.82 -0.33 -8.05
N LEU A 125 14.23 0.08 -6.93
CA LEU A 125 14.94 0.19 -5.67
C LEU A 125 15.53 -1.19 -5.28
N PRO A 126 16.77 -1.24 -4.76
CA PRO A 126 17.32 -2.46 -4.19
C PRO A 126 16.39 -3.02 -3.10
N LEU A 127 16.24 -4.35 -3.04
CA LEU A 127 15.41 -4.98 -2.00
C LEU A 127 16.09 -4.91 -0.62
N ASN A 128 17.41 -5.07 -0.59
CA ASN A 128 18.20 -5.00 0.63
C ASN A 128 18.79 -3.60 0.83
N MET A 129 17.94 -2.64 1.16
CA MET A 129 18.37 -1.25 1.39
C MET A 129 19.32 -1.13 2.60
N GLN A 130 19.26 -2.07 3.55
CA GLN A 130 20.05 -2.02 4.78
C GLN A 130 21.55 -2.23 4.53
N THR A 131 21.92 -3.11 3.59
CA THR A 131 23.30 -3.58 3.40
C THR A 131 24.17 -2.66 2.56
N SER A 132 23.57 -1.82 1.71
CA SER A 132 24.31 -0.85 0.89
C SER A 132 24.44 0.48 1.62
N GLU A 133 25.67 0.99 1.77
CA GLU A 133 25.90 2.33 2.34
C GLU A 133 25.39 3.43 1.40
N ASN A 134 25.65 3.30 0.09
CA ASN A 134 25.29 4.27 -0.93
C ASN A 134 24.42 3.63 -2.04
N PRO A 135 23.18 3.18 -1.75
CA PRO A 135 22.35 2.45 -2.73
C PRO A 135 21.86 3.32 -3.88
N THR A 136 22.08 2.98 -5.15
CA THR A 136 21.41 3.68 -6.27
C THR A 136 20.17 2.92 -6.72
N CYS A 137 19.32 3.57 -7.53
CA CYS A 137 18.25 2.88 -8.25
C CYS A 137 18.85 1.94 -9.29
N ASN A 138 18.35 0.70 -9.42
CA ASN A 138 18.83 -0.26 -10.43
C ASN A 138 18.23 0.05 -11.82
N LEU A 139 18.50 1.25 -12.32
CA LEU A 139 18.07 1.77 -13.62
C LEU A 139 19.29 2.11 -14.48
N SER A 140 19.26 1.71 -15.75
CA SER A 140 20.25 2.16 -16.75
C SER A 140 19.86 3.54 -17.28
N LYS A 141 20.83 4.44 -17.51
CA LYS A 141 20.61 5.75 -18.13
C LYS A 141 19.86 5.69 -19.48
N ASN A 142 19.95 4.56 -20.18
CA ASN A 142 19.33 4.40 -21.50
C ASN A 142 17.90 3.85 -21.45
N CYS A 143 17.37 3.49 -20.27
CA CYS A 143 16.03 2.91 -20.17
C CYS A 143 14.93 4.00 -20.28
N GLY A 144 13.71 3.59 -20.65
CA GLY A 144 12.59 4.53 -20.80
C GLY A 144 12.26 5.31 -19.53
N MET A 145 12.34 4.68 -18.35
CA MET A 145 12.14 5.36 -17.07
C MET A 145 13.24 6.40 -16.79
N ALA A 146 14.48 6.18 -17.24
CA ALA A 146 15.53 7.20 -17.09
C ALA A 146 15.19 8.46 -17.88
N LYS A 147 14.64 8.33 -19.10
CA LYS A 147 14.14 9.49 -19.88
C LYS A 147 13.00 10.23 -19.16
N VAL A 148 12.05 9.48 -18.59
CA VAL A 148 10.98 10.07 -17.77
C VAL A 148 11.57 10.86 -16.60
N LEU A 149 12.52 10.26 -15.86
CA LEU A 149 13.19 10.88 -14.73
C LEU A 149 14.07 12.08 -15.12
N GLN A 150 14.59 12.13 -16.35
CA GLN A 150 15.33 13.27 -16.89
C GLN A 150 14.43 14.45 -17.26
N GLN A 151 13.18 14.19 -17.64
CA GLN A 151 12.26 15.21 -18.15
C GLN A 151 11.16 15.61 -17.15
N CYS A 152 10.95 14.85 -16.07
CA CYS A 152 9.90 15.14 -15.10
C CYS A 152 10.08 16.50 -14.41
N LYS A 153 8.98 17.23 -14.23
CA LYS A 153 8.99 18.48 -13.44
C LYS A 153 8.84 18.19 -11.95
N MET A 154 8.18 17.07 -11.63
CA MET A 154 7.81 16.71 -10.28
C MET A 154 7.72 15.19 -10.12
N ILE A 155 8.11 14.71 -8.93
CA ILE A 155 7.83 13.35 -8.48
C ILE A 155 7.02 13.45 -7.19
N VAL A 156 5.82 12.85 -7.19
CA VAL A 156 5.05 12.63 -5.97
C VAL A 156 5.39 11.25 -5.42
N TRP A 157 5.57 11.14 -4.11
CA TRP A 157 5.67 9.86 -3.41
C TRP A 157 4.65 9.81 -2.27
N ASP A 158 3.54 9.12 -2.53
CA ASP A 158 2.46 8.95 -1.57
C ASP A 158 2.68 7.76 -0.61
N GLU A 159 2.11 7.86 0.60
CA GLU A 159 2.35 6.94 1.72
C GLU A 159 3.85 6.73 1.99
N CYS A 160 4.64 7.82 1.91
CA CYS A 160 6.10 7.74 1.97
C CYS A 160 6.64 7.31 3.34
N THR A 161 5.83 7.34 4.40
CA THR A 161 6.26 7.01 5.77
C THR A 161 6.68 5.56 5.96
N MET A 162 6.20 4.66 5.10
CA MET A 162 6.61 3.25 5.04
C MET A 162 7.94 3.05 4.28
N ALA A 163 8.47 4.08 3.62
CA ALA A 163 9.68 3.97 2.82
C ALA A 163 10.93 4.13 3.68
N HIS A 164 11.92 3.27 3.43
CA HIS A 164 13.22 3.37 4.07
C HIS A 164 13.96 4.63 3.57
N LYS A 165 14.63 5.39 4.46
CA LYS A 165 15.36 6.63 4.13
C LYS A 165 16.31 6.52 2.96
N LYS A 166 17.07 5.43 2.93
CA LYS A 166 17.99 5.08 1.85
C LYS A 166 17.32 5.03 0.47
N SER A 167 16.00 4.83 0.39
CA SER A 167 15.25 4.86 -0.87
C SER A 167 15.14 6.26 -1.45
N MET A 168 14.95 7.25 -0.59
CA MET A 168 14.96 8.65 -0.98
C MET A 168 16.39 9.10 -1.35
N GLU A 169 17.39 8.66 -0.59
CA GLU A 169 18.82 8.93 -0.88
C GLU A 169 19.28 8.26 -2.19
N ALA A 170 18.77 7.06 -2.49
CA ALA A 170 19.00 6.38 -3.76
C ALA A 170 18.41 7.15 -4.94
N LEU A 171 17.18 7.65 -4.78
CA LEU A 171 16.52 8.46 -5.79
C LEU A 171 17.28 9.77 -6.03
N ASP A 172 17.71 10.46 -4.98
CA ASP A 172 18.50 11.70 -5.08
C ASP A 172 19.75 11.52 -5.94
N ARG A 173 20.60 10.55 -5.59
CA ARG A 173 21.83 10.24 -6.34
C ARG A 173 21.56 9.81 -7.78
N THR A 174 20.54 8.99 -7.99
CA THR A 174 20.15 8.56 -9.34
C THR A 174 19.71 9.75 -10.20
N MET A 175 18.94 10.68 -9.62
CA MET A 175 18.47 11.87 -10.32
C MET A 175 19.61 12.84 -10.64
N GLN A 176 20.56 13.03 -9.71
CA GLN A 176 21.75 13.85 -9.95
C GLN A 176 22.56 13.30 -11.13
N ASP A 177 22.76 11.98 -11.18
CA ASP A 177 23.46 11.28 -12.25
C ASP A 177 22.71 11.31 -13.59
N PHE A 178 21.39 11.11 -13.58
CA PHE A 178 20.58 11.09 -14.79
C PHE A 178 20.46 12.48 -15.42
N ARG A 179 20.41 13.54 -14.60
CA ARG A 179 20.26 14.93 -15.06
C ARG A 179 21.58 15.67 -15.21
N ASN A 180 22.70 15.04 -14.87
CA ASN A 180 24.01 15.70 -14.78
C ASN A 180 23.95 17.01 -13.97
N ASN A 181 23.23 16.99 -12.84
CA ASN A 181 22.97 18.16 -12.00
C ASN A 181 23.14 17.77 -10.52
N GLN A 182 24.09 18.40 -9.82
CA GLN A 182 24.41 18.07 -8.42
C GLN A 182 23.43 18.66 -7.40
N ASN A 183 22.44 19.45 -7.84
CA ASN A 183 21.37 19.91 -6.96
C ASN A 183 20.52 18.72 -6.48
N LEU A 184 19.84 18.89 -5.34
CA LEU A 184 18.90 17.90 -4.81
C LEU A 184 17.96 17.39 -5.90
N PHE A 185 17.91 16.06 -6.07
CA PHE A 185 17.15 15.34 -7.09
C PHE A 185 17.37 15.85 -8.51
N GLY A 186 18.59 16.29 -8.83
CA GLY A 186 18.92 16.88 -10.13
C GLY A 186 18.11 18.14 -10.45
N GLY A 187 17.67 18.87 -9.43
CA GLY A 187 16.81 20.06 -9.54
C GLY A 187 15.30 19.76 -9.63
N THR A 188 14.89 18.49 -9.52
CA THR A 188 13.48 18.11 -9.60
C THR A 188 12.76 18.36 -8.28
N MET A 189 11.51 18.82 -8.32
CA MET A 189 10.68 18.88 -7.13
C MET A 189 10.28 17.47 -6.69
N ILE A 190 10.46 17.16 -5.40
CA ILE A 190 9.90 15.98 -4.75
C ILE A 190 8.80 16.40 -3.78
N LEU A 191 7.60 15.86 -3.96
CA LEU A 191 6.52 15.95 -2.98
C LEU A 191 6.33 14.61 -2.30
N LEU A 192 6.80 14.51 -1.07
CA LEU A 192 6.51 13.42 -0.16
C LEU A 192 5.16 13.65 0.49
N ALA A 193 4.34 12.62 0.66
CA ALA A 193 3.06 12.74 1.33
C ALA A 193 2.76 11.53 2.21
N GLY A 194 2.19 11.78 3.38
CA GLY A 194 1.86 10.74 4.35
C GLY A 194 1.55 11.32 5.73
N ASP A 195 1.55 10.44 6.72
CA ASP A 195 1.30 10.78 8.12
C ASP A 195 2.19 9.90 8.99
N PHE A 196 3.13 10.50 9.71
CA PHE A 196 4.10 9.77 10.54
C PHE A 196 3.48 9.14 11.78
N ARG A 197 2.20 9.35 12.05
CA ARG A 197 1.42 8.58 13.04
C ARG A 197 1.08 7.18 12.54
N GLN A 198 1.22 6.92 11.23
CA GLN A 198 0.99 5.61 10.61
C GLN A 198 2.24 4.71 10.74
N THR A 199 2.22 3.52 10.13
CA THR A 199 3.34 2.58 10.28
C THR A 199 4.61 3.09 9.61
N LEU A 200 5.75 2.80 10.26
CA LEU A 200 7.11 3.07 9.79
C LEU A 200 7.60 1.94 8.86
N PRO A 201 8.80 2.06 8.24
CA PRO A 201 9.36 0.98 7.44
C PRO A 201 9.51 -0.30 8.28
N VAL A 202 9.03 -1.42 7.73
CA VAL A 202 9.14 -2.72 8.40
C VAL A 202 10.57 -3.25 8.25
N ILE A 203 11.30 -3.34 9.36
CA ILE A 203 12.67 -3.86 9.41
C ILE A 203 12.64 -5.22 10.12
N PRO A 204 12.96 -6.33 9.42
CA PRO A 204 12.96 -7.65 10.05
C PRO A 204 13.95 -7.72 11.22
N ARG A 205 13.48 -8.24 12.37
CA ARG A 205 14.30 -8.42 13.60
C ARG A 205 14.90 -7.12 14.15
N ALA A 206 14.26 -5.99 13.88
CA ALA A 206 14.71 -4.68 14.36
C ALA A 206 14.30 -4.37 15.80
N THR A 207 15.08 -3.47 16.40
CA THR A 207 14.69 -2.71 17.58
C THR A 207 13.93 -1.43 17.18
N PRO A 208 13.23 -0.76 18.12
CA PRO A 208 12.62 0.55 17.86
C PRO A 208 13.63 1.59 17.34
N ALA A 209 14.90 1.51 17.76
CA ALA A 209 15.95 2.41 17.28
C ALA A 209 16.28 2.18 15.80
N ASP A 210 16.26 0.92 15.35
CA ASP A 210 16.50 0.58 13.95
C ASP A 210 15.34 1.04 13.06
N GLU A 211 14.09 0.87 13.51
CA GLU A 211 12.90 1.37 12.79
C GLU A 211 12.95 2.90 12.66
N LEU A 212 13.29 3.61 13.74
CA LEU A 212 13.48 5.06 13.71
C LEU A 212 14.61 5.47 12.78
N ASN A 213 15.76 4.79 12.84
CA ASN A 213 16.89 5.08 11.96
C ASN A 213 16.56 4.83 10.48
N ALA A 214 15.67 3.87 10.18
CA ALA A 214 15.20 3.60 8.82
C ALA A 214 14.17 4.63 8.30
N CYS A 215 13.53 5.38 9.19
CA CYS A 215 12.53 6.39 8.85
C CYS A 215 13.09 7.51 7.98
N LEU A 216 12.27 8.06 7.07
CA LEU A 216 12.66 9.19 6.22
C LEU A 216 13.17 10.40 7.03
N LYS A 217 12.62 10.63 8.22
CA LYS A 217 13.07 11.72 9.12
C LYS A 217 14.53 11.61 9.54
N SER A 218 15.09 10.40 9.56
CA SER A 218 16.49 10.14 9.88
C SER A 218 17.41 10.18 8.66
N SER A 219 16.91 10.60 7.49
CA SER A 219 17.73 10.86 6.31
C SER A 219 18.51 12.16 6.43
N VAL A 220 19.72 12.18 5.87
CA VAL A 220 20.51 13.43 5.72
C VAL A 220 19.79 14.46 4.85
N LEU A 221 18.87 14.03 3.99
CA LEU A 221 18.07 14.89 3.12
C LEU A 221 16.90 15.55 3.86
N TRP A 222 16.49 15.02 5.02
CA TRP A 222 15.30 15.50 5.72
C TRP A 222 15.43 16.95 6.20
N LYS A 223 16.65 17.41 6.48
CA LYS A 223 16.93 18.81 6.83
C LYS A 223 16.56 19.83 5.74
N HIS A 224 16.36 19.39 4.51
CA HIS A 224 15.96 20.22 3.38
C HIS A 224 14.44 20.20 3.11
N VAL A 225 13.68 19.41 3.88
CA VAL A 225 12.23 19.22 3.70
C VAL A 225 11.48 20.45 4.19
N LYS A 226 10.61 20.99 3.32
CA LYS A 226 9.64 22.03 3.65
C LYS A 226 8.29 21.37 3.95
N VAL A 227 7.80 21.51 5.18
CA VAL A 227 6.54 20.88 5.60
C VAL A 227 5.34 21.76 5.21
N LEU A 228 4.30 21.12 4.67
CA LEU A 228 2.97 21.66 4.42
C LEU A 228 1.98 20.78 5.18
N THR A 229 1.06 21.38 5.94
CA THR A 229 0.18 20.62 6.83
C THR A 229 -1.28 20.80 6.43
N LEU A 230 -2.02 19.69 6.36
CA LEU A 230 -3.47 19.68 6.24
C LEU A 230 -4.08 19.16 7.54
N ASN A 231 -4.86 19.99 8.24
CA ASN A 231 -5.45 19.62 9.54
C ASN A 231 -6.98 19.47 9.46
N MET A 232 -7.62 20.05 8.44
CA MET A 232 -9.06 20.00 8.29
C MET A 232 -9.52 18.63 7.78
N ASN A 233 -10.30 17.90 8.58
CA ASN A 233 -10.86 16.62 8.18
C ASN A 233 -12.11 16.82 7.29
N MET A 234 -11.91 16.73 5.98
CA MET A 234 -12.97 16.96 4.99
C MET A 234 -14.13 15.97 5.10
N ARG A 235 -13.91 14.75 5.59
CA ARG A 235 -15.01 13.76 5.75
C ARG A 235 -16.02 14.21 6.78
N VAL A 236 -15.54 14.89 7.81
CA VAL A 236 -16.34 15.36 8.92
C VAL A 236 -17.02 16.68 8.57
N GLU A 237 -16.29 17.61 7.96
CA GLU A 237 -16.85 18.91 7.54
C GLU A 237 -17.95 18.77 6.50
N LEU A 238 -17.81 17.85 5.53
CA LEU A 238 -18.84 17.64 4.50
C LEU A 238 -20.12 17.00 5.05
N GLN A 239 -20.04 16.26 6.16
CA GLN A 239 -21.18 15.54 6.74
C GLN A 239 -21.85 16.28 7.89
N ASN A 240 -21.26 17.37 8.40
CA ASN A 240 -21.70 18.08 9.62
C ASN A 240 -21.98 17.12 10.80
N ASP A 241 -21.16 16.06 10.92
CA ASP A 241 -21.33 15.02 11.93
C ASP A 241 -20.44 15.30 13.15
N ASP A 242 -21.03 15.77 14.24
CA ASP A 242 -20.32 16.04 15.49
C ASP A 242 -19.67 14.77 16.09
N SER A 243 -20.27 13.60 15.85
CA SER A 243 -19.67 12.32 16.27
C SER A 243 -18.39 12.04 15.48
N GLY A 244 -18.36 12.39 14.19
CA GLY A 244 -17.17 12.35 13.34
C GLY A 244 -16.07 13.31 13.80
N ARG A 245 -16.43 14.52 14.26
CA ARG A 245 -15.47 15.50 14.81
C ARG A 245 -14.78 14.96 16.06
N MET A 246 -15.56 14.45 17.01
CA MET A 246 -15.03 13.85 18.24
C MET A 246 -14.16 12.63 17.93
N PHE A 247 -14.63 11.75 17.04
CA PHE A 247 -13.87 10.58 16.60
C PHE A 247 -12.52 10.96 15.99
N GLY A 248 -12.49 11.95 15.09
CA GLY A 248 -11.26 12.45 14.48
C GLY A 248 -10.26 12.97 15.50
N LYS A 249 -10.72 13.71 16.51
CA LYS A 249 -9.88 14.20 17.61
C LYS A 249 -9.32 13.05 18.45
N GLN A 250 -10.17 12.13 18.89
CA GLN A 250 -9.77 10.95 19.67
C GLN A 250 -8.78 10.06 18.89
N LEU A 251 -8.99 9.92 17.58
CA LEU A 251 -8.10 9.18 16.69
C LEU A 251 -6.72 9.84 16.61
N LEU A 252 -6.65 11.17 16.50
CA LEU A 252 -5.38 11.89 16.57
C LEU A 252 -4.72 11.75 17.95
N ASP A 253 -5.49 11.74 19.05
CA ASP A 253 -4.92 11.52 20.39
C ASP A 253 -4.32 10.11 20.53
N ILE A 254 -4.93 9.08 19.92
CA ILE A 254 -4.33 7.73 19.81
C ILE A 254 -3.03 7.80 19.00
N GLY A 255 -3.05 8.41 17.81
CA GLY A 255 -1.87 8.50 16.93
C GLY A 255 -0.72 9.31 17.51
N ASN A 256 -1.01 10.32 18.32
CA ASN A 256 -0.01 11.13 19.03
C ASN A 256 0.44 10.51 20.36
N GLY A 257 -0.13 9.37 20.78
CA GLY A 257 0.19 8.74 22.06
C GLY A 257 -0.22 9.57 23.28
N LYS A 258 -1.31 10.35 23.15
CA LYS A 258 -1.85 11.21 24.22
C LYS A 258 -2.83 10.49 25.14
N ILE A 259 -3.33 9.32 24.74
CA ILE A 259 -4.21 8.52 25.59
C ILE A 259 -3.39 7.98 26.78
N PRO A 260 -3.84 8.19 28.02
CA PRO A 260 -3.16 7.67 29.21
C PRO A 260 -2.99 6.15 29.13
N SER A 261 -1.76 5.69 29.32
CA SER A 261 -1.44 4.27 29.43
C SER A 261 -1.30 3.87 30.89
N ASP A 262 -1.76 2.67 31.20
CA ASP A 262 -1.55 2.00 32.47
C ASP A 262 -0.03 1.82 32.73
N PRO A 263 0.52 2.29 33.87
CA PRO A 263 1.97 2.27 34.12
C PRO A 263 2.58 0.88 34.17
N VAL A 264 1.80 -0.15 34.51
CA VAL A 264 2.28 -1.52 34.69
C VAL A 264 2.20 -2.28 33.37
N THR A 265 1.06 -2.18 32.68
CA THR A 265 0.80 -2.97 31.47
C THR A 265 1.19 -2.25 30.18
N SER A 266 1.42 -0.93 30.24
CA SER A 266 1.58 -0.05 29.07
C SER A 266 0.40 -0.12 28.08
N CYS A 267 -0.76 -0.59 28.54
CA CYS A 267 -1.98 -0.65 27.74
C CYS A 267 -2.83 0.60 27.95
N ILE A 268 -3.59 0.96 26.93
CA ILE A 268 -4.60 2.02 26.97
C ILE A 268 -6.01 1.42 27.05
N THR A 269 -6.94 2.21 27.56
CA THR A 269 -8.38 1.99 27.39
C THR A 269 -8.87 2.89 26.27
N PHE A 270 -9.76 2.39 25.41
CA PHE A 270 -10.34 3.21 24.36
C PHE A 270 -11.14 4.38 24.96
N PRO A 271 -11.12 5.57 24.33
CA PRO A 271 -11.98 6.67 24.74
C PRO A 271 -13.46 6.31 24.69
N LEU A 272 -14.28 6.99 25.50
CA LEU A 272 -15.74 6.84 25.47
C LEU A 272 -16.29 7.10 24.06
N ASN A 273 -17.23 6.27 23.64
CA ASN A 273 -17.91 6.33 22.33
C ASN A 273 -16.98 6.26 21.11
N PHE A 274 -15.78 5.68 21.25
CA PHE A 274 -14.80 5.59 20.17
C PHE A 274 -15.10 4.45 19.16
N CYS A 275 -15.66 3.34 19.63
CA CYS A 275 -15.95 2.15 18.82
C CYS A 275 -17.06 1.31 19.44
N GLN A 276 -17.56 0.34 18.68
CA GLN A 276 -18.46 -0.69 19.17
C GLN A 276 -17.68 -1.95 19.54
N PHE A 277 -17.76 -2.37 20.79
CA PHE A 277 -17.07 -3.60 21.22
C PHE A 277 -17.80 -4.85 20.73
N ALA A 278 -17.01 -5.85 20.36
CA ALA A 278 -17.45 -7.21 20.12
C ALA A 278 -17.06 -8.09 21.31
N GLU A 279 -17.94 -9.02 21.69
CA GLU A 279 -17.75 -9.89 22.86
C GLU A 279 -16.85 -11.09 22.55
N SER A 280 -16.82 -11.51 21.29
CA SER A 280 -16.04 -12.65 20.80
C SER A 280 -15.58 -12.43 19.36
N LYS A 281 -14.67 -13.29 18.87
CA LYS A 281 -14.30 -13.33 17.45
C LYS A 281 -15.51 -13.58 16.55
N SER A 282 -16.42 -14.46 16.96
CA SER A 282 -17.63 -14.78 16.18
C SER A 282 -18.60 -13.58 16.15
N ASP A 283 -18.77 -12.88 17.27
CA ASP A 283 -19.56 -11.65 17.33
C ASP A 283 -18.95 -10.55 16.44
N LEU A 284 -17.62 -10.41 16.43
CA LEU A 284 -16.91 -9.49 15.52
C LEU A 284 -17.20 -9.83 14.05
N ILE A 285 -17.15 -11.11 13.69
CA ILE A 285 -17.47 -11.58 12.33
C ILE A 285 -18.91 -11.22 11.97
N GLN A 286 -19.88 -11.51 12.84
CA GLN A 286 -21.30 -11.23 12.58
C GLN A 286 -21.59 -9.72 12.48
N LYS A 287 -20.92 -8.89 13.29
CA LYS A 287 -21.05 -7.42 13.23
C LYS A 287 -20.50 -6.83 11.93
N VAL A 288 -19.39 -7.37 11.41
CA VAL A 288 -18.75 -6.86 10.19
C VAL A 288 -19.35 -7.47 8.93
N PHE A 289 -19.63 -8.78 8.95
CA PHE A 289 -20.15 -9.57 7.84
C PHE A 289 -21.48 -10.25 8.20
N PRO A 290 -22.54 -9.50 8.51
CA PRO A 290 -23.82 -10.10 8.88
C PRO A 290 -24.36 -10.96 7.73
N ASN A 291 -24.79 -12.19 8.07
CA ASN A 291 -25.36 -13.15 7.12
C ASN A 291 -24.48 -13.38 5.87
N ILE A 292 -23.18 -13.64 6.08
CA ILE A 292 -22.22 -13.86 4.97
C ILE A 292 -22.63 -15.02 4.05
N ALA A 293 -23.32 -16.03 4.59
CA ALA A 293 -23.89 -17.15 3.84
C ALA A 293 -24.75 -16.70 2.64
N VAL A 294 -25.41 -15.54 2.72
CA VAL A 294 -26.17 -14.95 1.61
C VAL A 294 -25.41 -13.77 0.97
N ASN A 295 -24.86 -12.88 1.81
CA ASN A 295 -24.29 -11.61 1.35
C ASN A 295 -22.97 -11.75 0.58
N HIS A 296 -22.32 -12.92 0.58
CA HIS A 296 -21.10 -13.16 -0.22
C HIS A 296 -21.32 -12.95 -1.73
N GLN A 297 -22.56 -13.00 -2.23
CA GLN A 297 -22.87 -12.73 -3.63
C GLN A 297 -22.90 -11.23 -3.96
N ASN A 298 -23.03 -10.37 -2.94
CA ASN A 298 -23.10 -8.92 -3.13
C ASN A 298 -21.69 -8.30 -3.14
N HIS A 299 -21.12 -8.16 -4.34
CA HIS A 299 -19.78 -7.61 -4.53
C HIS A 299 -19.65 -6.16 -4.00
N ALA A 300 -20.68 -5.33 -4.14
CA ALA A 300 -20.66 -3.96 -3.61
C ALA A 300 -20.55 -4.00 -2.08
N TRP A 301 -21.37 -4.82 -1.43
CA TRP A 301 -21.37 -5.01 0.02
C TRP A 301 -20.04 -5.56 0.55
N LEU A 302 -19.41 -6.51 -0.15
CA LEU A 302 -18.10 -7.08 0.20
C LEU A 302 -16.96 -6.05 0.06
N SER A 303 -17.03 -5.17 -0.94
CA SER A 303 -15.97 -4.20 -1.24
C SER A 303 -15.73 -3.17 -0.13
N GLU A 304 -16.72 -2.98 0.73
CA GLU A 304 -16.77 -1.92 1.73
C GLU A 304 -16.32 -2.35 3.13
N ARG A 305 -16.05 -3.66 3.31
CA ARG A 305 -15.88 -4.28 4.63
C ARG A 305 -14.61 -5.09 4.71
N ALA A 306 -13.97 -5.11 5.86
CA ALA A 306 -12.89 -6.03 6.19
C ALA A 306 -12.67 -6.11 7.71
N ILE A 307 -12.05 -7.21 8.16
CA ILE A 307 -11.50 -7.33 9.52
C ILE A 307 -9.99 -7.16 9.48
N LEU A 308 -9.43 -6.44 10.45
CA LEU A 308 -8.01 -6.17 10.57
C LEU A 308 -7.44 -6.86 11.79
N ALA A 309 -6.23 -7.40 11.66
CA ALA A 309 -5.47 -7.92 12.80
C ALA A 309 -3.99 -7.58 12.68
N ALA A 310 -3.28 -7.63 13.80
CA ALA A 310 -1.85 -7.31 13.83
C ALA A 310 -0.99 -8.43 13.19
N LYS A 311 -1.33 -9.70 13.42
CA LYS A 311 -0.54 -10.85 12.99
C LYS A 311 -1.21 -11.63 11.85
N ASN A 312 -0.40 -12.27 11.01
CA ASN A 312 -0.89 -13.10 9.90
C ASN A 312 -1.65 -14.35 10.38
N VAL A 313 -1.33 -14.89 11.55
CA VAL A 313 -2.02 -16.06 12.13
C VAL A 313 -3.49 -15.73 12.42
N ASP A 314 -3.76 -14.58 13.04
CA ASP A 314 -5.12 -14.13 13.34
C ASP A 314 -5.91 -13.85 12.05
N VAL A 315 -5.25 -13.27 11.05
CA VAL A 315 -5.84 -13.04 9.73
C VAL A 315 -6.24 -14.37 9.07
N SER A 316 -5.41 -15.40 9.21
CA SER A 316 -5.68 -16.70 8.62
C SER A 316 -6.83 -17.42 9.34
N ASP A 317 -6.84 -17.40 10.67
CA ASP A 317 -7.94 -17.92 11.51
C ASP A 317 -9.29 -17.26 11.14
N LEU A 318 -9.34 -15.92 11.10
CA LEU A 318 -10.54 -15.18 10.74
C LEU A 318 -11.03 -15.48 9.32
N ASN A 319 -10.11 -15.52 8.35
CA ASN A 319 -10.47 -15.81 6.96
C ASN A 319 -11.07 -17.21 6.80
N MET A 320 -10.53 -18.21 7.50
CA MET A 320 -11.05 -19.58 7.46
C MET A 320 -12.46 -19.65 8.07
N LYS A 321 -12.67 -19.08 9.26
CA LYS A 321 -13.99 -19.03 9.92
C LYS A 321 -15.05 -18.36 9.05
N ILE A 322 -14.72 -17.25 8.41
CA ILE A 322 -15.67 -16.54 7.53
C ILE A 322 -15.99 -17.37 6.28
N GLN A 323 -15.00 -18.05 5.70
CA GLN A 323 -15.21 -18.90 4.52
C GLN A 323 -16.01 -20.17 4.84
N GLU A 324 -15.91 -20.70 6.06
CA GLU A 324 -16.69 -21.87 6.50
C GLU A 324 -18.19 -21.60 6.45
N GLU A 325 -18.63 -20.36 6.75
CA GLU A 325 -20.04 -19.94 6.69
C GLU A 325 -20.60 -19.80 5.26
N ILE A 326 -19.77 -19.88 4.22
CA ILE A 326 -20.22 -19.81 2.82
C ILE A 326 -20.60 -21.21 2.33
N ASP A 327 -21.85 -21.37 1.89
CA ASP A 327 -22.35 -22.63 1.31
C ASP A 327 -21.93 -22.79 -0.15
N SER A 328 -20.66 -23.10 -0.37
CA SER A 328 -20.13 -23.50 -1.67
C SER A 328 -19.00 -24.52 -1.51
N GLU A 329 -18.71 -25.24 -2.60
CA GLU A 329 -17.70 -26.28 -2.62
C GLU A 329 -16.29 -25.71 -2.32
N LEU A 330 -15.60 -26.34 -1.37
CA LEU A 330 -14.23 -26.00 -1.02
C LEU A 330 -13.25 -26.67 -1.99
N ILE A 331 -12.56 -25.88 -2.79
CA ILE A 331 -11.52 -26.37 -3.70
C ILE A 331 -10.15 -26.09 -3.10
N THR A 332 -9.29 -27.12 -3.11
CA THR A 332 -7.93 -27.03 -2.59
C THR A 332 -6.91 -27.08 -3.73
N TYR A 333 -6.06 -26.06 -3.80
CA TYR A 333 -4.95 -25.98 -4.75
C TYR A 333 -3.62 -26.18 -4.02
N LYS A 334 -2.96 -27.32 -4.26
CA LYS A 334 -1.59 -27.55 -3.79
C LYS A 334 -0.58 -26.85 -4.70
N SER A 335 0.44 -26.22 -4.09
CA SER A 335 1.55 -25.63 -4.83
C SER A 335 2.54 -26.70 -5.30
N VAL A 336 3.37 -26.33 -6.27
CA VAL A 336 4.54 -27.12 -6.68
C VAL A 336 5.78 -26.34 -6.25
N ASP A 337 6.54 -26.92 -5.32
CA ASP A 337 7.70 -26.29 -4.70
C ASP A 337 8.98 -27.01 -5.13
N SER A 338 9.98 -26.24 -5.56
CA SER A 338 11.26 -26.77 -6.02
C SER A 338 12.40 -25.83 -5.63
N VAL A 339 13.52 -26.34 -5.14
CA VAL A 339 14.77 -25.56 -5.04
C VAL A 339 15.22 -25.08 -6.42
N THR A 340 15.90 -23.92 -6.48
CA THR A 340 16.43 -23.42 -7.76
C THR A 340 17.80 -24.01 -8.09
N ASN A 341 18.56 -24.41 -7.07
CA ASN A 341 19.84 -25.09 -7.20
C ASN A 341 19.68 -26.61 -6.99
N PRO A 342 20.08 -27.46 -7.96
CA PRO A 342 19.98 -28.91 -7.83
C PRO A 342 20.76 -29.50 -6.64
N ASP A 343 21.87 -28.88 -6.24
CA ASP A 343 22.71 -29.36 -5.13
C ASP A 343 22.01 -29.21 -3.76
N ASP A 344 21.01 -28.32 -3.69
CA ASP A 344 20.26 -28.01 -2.49
C ASP A 344 19.06 -28.96 -2.25
N VAL A 345 18.75 -29.85 -3.20
CA VAL A 345 17.59 -30.78 -3.13
C VAL A 345 17.70 -31.72 -1.92
N VAL A 346 18.92 -32.16 -1.59
CA VAL A 346 19.16 -33.06 -0.45
C VAL A 346 19.00 -32.32 0.89
N ASN A 347 19.34 -31.03 0.90
CA ASN A 347 19.32 -30.20 2.11
C ASN A 347 17.91 -29.66 2.43
N TYR A 348 17.08 -29.45 1.41
CA TYR A 348 15.74 -28.86 1.54
C TYR A 348 14.69 -29.74 0.85
N PRO A 349 14.18 -30.78 1.53
CA PRO A 349 13.16 -31.66 0.97
C PRO A 349 11.86 -30.91 0.68
N THR A 350 11.06 -31.41 -0.25
CA THR A 350 9.82 -30.75 -0.69
C THR A 350 8.81 -30.57 0.46
N GLU A 351 8.76 -31.51 1.41
CA GLU A 351 7.92 -31.42 2.61
C GLU A 351 8.30 -30.22 3.47
N PHE A 352 9.60 -29.95 3.61
CA PHE A 352 10.09 -28.76 4.30
C PHE A 352 9.67 -27.49 3.54
N LEU A 353 9.85 -27.44 2.21
CA LEU A 353 9.43 -26.30 1.39
C LEU A 353 7.92 -26.03 1.53
N ASN A 354 7.11 -27.08 1.47
CA ASN A 354 5.65 -27.00 1.60
C ASN A 354 5.21 -26.46 2.97
N SER A 355 6.01 -26.70 4.02
CA SER A 355 5.75 -26.17 5.38
C SER A 355 6.01 -24.67 5.53
N LEU A 356 6.72 -24.04 4.58
CA LEU A 356 7.10 -22.63 4.69
C LEU A 356 5.93 -21.67 4.42
N GLU A 357 5.59 -20.88 5.43
CA GLU A 357 4.66 -19.75 5.36
C GLU A 357 5.40 -18.41 5.39
N LEU A 358 5.81 -17.94 4.21
CA LEU A 358 6.58 -16.70 4.09
C LEU A 358 5.69 -15.49 3.76
N PRO A 359 6.02 -14.29 4.28
CA PRO A 359 5.35 -13.05 3.89
C PRO A 359 5.37 -12.84 2.37
N GLY A 360 4.20 -12.54 1.81
CA GLY A 360 4.08 -12.27 0.36
C GLY A 360 4.16 -13.52 -0.53
N LEU A 361 4.23 -14.72 0.04
CA LEU A 361 4.08 -15.99 -0.66
C LEU A 361 2.65 -16.54 -0.42
N PRO A 362 1.99 -17.12 -1.44
CA PRO A 362 0.75 -17.85 -1.23
C PRO A 362 1.01 -19.14 -0.41
N PRO A 363 0.01 -19.62 0.35
CA PRO A 363 0.13 -20.87 1.09
C PRO A 363 0.35 -22.05 0.14
N HIS A 364 1.02 -23.10 0.62
CA HIS A 364 1.16 -24.35 -0.12
C HIS A 364 -0.23 -24.95 -0.42
N SER A 365 -1.06 -25.09 0.61
CA SER A 365 -2.46 -25.50 0.49
C SER A 365 -3.35 -24.26 0.44
N LEU A 366 -3.76 -23.86 -0.77
CA LEU A 366 -4.66 -22.73 -0.97
C LEU A 366 -6.10 -23.24 -1.08
N GLN A 367 -6.91 -22.98 -0.06
CA GLN A 367 -8.30 -23.41 0.04
C GLN A 367 -9.25 -22.25 -0.28
N LEU A 368 -10.08 -22.40 -1.32
CA LEU A 368 -10.97 -21.35 -1.80
C LEU A 368 -12.38 -21.90 -2.05
N LYS A 369 -13.36 -21.01 -1.90
CA LYS A 369 -14.76 -21.21 -2.23
C LYS A 369 -15.21 -20.16 -3.25
N VAL A 370 -16.24 -20.48 -4.04
CA VAL A 370 -16.91 -19.45 -4.86
C VAL A 370 -17.59 -18.46 -3.93
N GLY A 371 -17.45 -17.15 -4.21
CA GLY A 371 -17.88 -16.07 -3.32
C GLY A 371 -16.84 -15.62 -2.30
N SER A 372 -15.72 -16.33 -2.15
CA SER A 372 -14.65 -15.91 -1.23
C SER A 372 -13.99 -14.60 -1.69
N VAL A 373 -13.66 -13.73 -0.75
CA VAL A 373 -12.84 -12.55 -1.03
C VAL A 373 -11.37 -12.93 -0.98
N ILE A 374 -10.63 -12.60 -2.04
CA ILE A 374 -9.20 -12.84 -2.16
C ILE A 374 -8.43 -11.53 -2.42
N ILE A 375 -7.12 -11.54 -2.19
CA ILE A 375 -6.23 -10.41 -2.47
C ILE A 375 -5.01 -10.87 -3.27
N MET A 376 -4.64 -10.08 -4.27
CA MET A 376 -3.43 -10.29 -5.06
C MET A 376 -2.15 -10.08 -4.23
N LEU A 377 -1.17 -10.96 -4.38
CA LEU A 377 0.14 -10.92 -3.72
C LEU A 377 1.29 -10.47 -4.64
N ARG A 378 1.03 -10.40 -5.95
CA ARG A 378 1.98 -10.02 -6.98
C ARG A 378 1.34 -9.13 -8.03
N ASN A 379 2.18 -8.37 -8.69
CA ASN A 379 1.82 -7.55 -9.84
C ASN A 379 1.82 -8.44 -11.09
N ILE A 380 0.67 -8.60 -11.74
CA ILE A 380 0.54 -9.32 -13.02
C ILE A 380 0.31 -8.33 -14.16
N ASN A 381 -0.65 -7.42 -13.98
CA ASN A 381 -1.05 -6.46 -15.01
C ASN A 381 -1.34 -5.10 -14.35
N GLN A 382 -0.30 -4.30 -14.11
CA GLN A 382 -0.47 -3.00 -13.47
C GLN A 382 -1.08 -1.97 -14.44
N PRO A 383 -2.02 -1.11 -13.99
CA PRO A 383 -2.49 -0.96 -12.61
C PRO A 383 -3.72 -1.82 -12.25
N ARG A 384 -4.23 -2.67 -13.16
CA ARG A 384 -5.46 -3.48 -12.97
C ARG A 384 -5.30 -4.55 -11.88
N LEU A 385 -4.31 -5.43 -12.03
CA LEU A 385 -3.98 -6.54 -11.14
C LEU A 385 -2.61 -6.33 -10.51
N CYS A 386 -2.61 -5.67 -9.36
CA CYS A 386 -1.42 -5.36 -8.58
C CYS A 386 -1.50 -5.98 -7.18
N ASN A 387 -0.36 -6.05 -6.50
CA ASN A 387 -0.31 -6.49 -5.10
C ASN A 387 -1.23 -5.59 -4.24
N GLY A 388 -2.21 -6.22 -3.58
CA GLY A 388 -3.22 -5.54 -2.78
C GLY A 388 -4.60 -5.41 -3.43
N THR A 389 -4.76 -5.69 -4.73
CA THR A 389 -6.09 -5.68 -5.37
C THR A 389 -6.98 -6.76 -4.74
N ARG A 390 -8.14 -6.36 -4.19
CA ARG A 390 -9.16 -7.27 -3.63
C ARG A 390 -10.15 -7.70 -4.72
N LEU A 391 -10.47 -9.00 -4.74
CA LEU A 391 -11.36 -9.62 -5.71
C LEU A 391 -12.35 -10.54 -5.02
N ALA A 392 -13.52 -10.77 -5.62
CA ALA A 392 -14.42 -11.85 -5.25
C ALA A 392 -14.27 -13.02 -6.24
N VAL A 393 -14.12 -14.23 -5.72
CA VAL A 393 -14.02 -15.45 -6.53
C VAL A 393 -15.36 -15.70 -7.21
N LYS A 394 -15.34 -15.73 -8.55
CA LYS A 394 -16.51 -16.00 -9.37
C LYS A 394 -16.56 -17.46 -9.83
N ARG A 395 -15.41 -18.01 -10.23
CA ARG A 395 -15.29 -19.41 -10.65
C ARG A 395 -13.89 -19.95 -10.38
N LEU A 396 -13.85 -21.21 -9.96
CA LEU A 396 -12.65 -21.94 -9.63
C LEU A 396 -12.47 -23.08 -10.65
N THR A 397 -11.36 -23.05 -11.39
CA THR A 397 -11.00 -24.12 -12.34
C THR A 397 -9.61 -24.65 -12.02
N THR A 398 -9.17 -25.72 -12.68
CA THR A 398 -7.86 -26.34 -12.43
C THR A 398 -6.68 -25.38 -12.64
N ASN A 399 -6.73 -24.57 -13.70
CA ASN A 399 -5.57 -23.78 -14.17
C ASN A 399 -5.73 -22.28 -13.97
N VAL A 400 -6.95 -21.79 -13.77
CA VAL A 400 -7.27 -20.36 -13.70
C VAL A 400 -8.34 -20.11 -12.64
N ILE A 401 -8.17 -19.03 -11.88
CA ILE A 401 -9.23 -18.46 -11.04
C ILE A 401 -9.87 -17.30 -11.79
N GLU A 402 -11.18 -17.33 -11.95
CA GLU A 402 -11.97 -16.19 -12.43
C GLU A 402 -12.48 -15.40 -11.23
N ALA A 403 -12.21 -14.10 -11.20
CA ALA A 403 -12.58 -13.26 -10.07
C ALA A 403 -12.95 -11.84 -10.54
N THR A 404 -13.84 -11.18 -9.79
CA THR A 404 -14.30 -9.82 -10.08
C THR A 404 -13.59 -8.82 -9.19
N ILE A 405 -13.10 -7.72 -9.76
CA ILE A 405 -12.42 -6.65 -8.99
C ILE A 405 -13.45 -5.91 -8.11
N LEU A 406 -13.18 -5.83 -6.81
CA LEU A 406 -14.14 -5.26 -5.85
C LEU A 406 -14.07 -3.73 -5.73
N LYS A 407 -12.90 -3.12 -5.98
CA LYS A 407 -12.67 -1.69 -5.68
C LYS A 407 -11.67 -1.05 -6.64
N GLY A 408 -11.76 0.26 -6.80
CA GLY A 408 -10.85 1.08 -7.60
C GLY A 408 -11.40 1.38 -9.01
N LYS A 409 -10.53 1.91 -9.88
CA LYS A 409 -10.87 2.32 -11.25
C LYS A 409 -11.47 1.18 -12.10
N TYR A 410 -11.09 -0.06 -11.81
CA TYR A 410 -11.48 -1.27 -12.56
C TYR A 410 -12.55 -2.09 -11.83
N LYS A 411 -13.30 -1.49 -10.90
CA LYS A 411 -14.36 -2.17 -10.14
C LYS A 411 -15.38 -2.82 -11.09
N GLY A 412 -15.73 -4.07 -10.81
CA GLY A 412 -16.72 -4.83 -11.57
C GLY A 412 -16.14 -5.57 -12.79
N GLU A 413 -14.88 -5.34 -13.16
CA GLU A 413 -14.23 -6.11 -14.21
C GLU A 413 -13.90 -7.53 -13.75
N ASP A 414 -14.19 -8.50 -14.61
CA ASP A 414 -13.79 -9.89 -14.43
C ASP A 414 -12.38 -10.12 -14.97
N VAL A 415 -11.60 -10.89 -14.21
CA VAL A 415 -10.21 -11.20 -14.54
C VAL A 415 -9.91 -12.67 -14.38
N LEU A 416 -8.89 -13.12 -15.12
CA LEU A 416 -8.36 -14.46 -15.06
C LEU A 416 -6.98 -14.45 -14.40
N ILE A 417 -6.84 -15.24 -13.34
CA ILE A 417 -5.62 -15.30 -12.53
C ILE A 417 -4.99 -16.68 -12.72
N PRO A 418 -3.84 -16.77 -13.41
CA PRO A 418 -3.12 -18.03 -13.56
C PRO A 418 -2.20 -18.30 -12.37
N ARG A 419 -1.72 -19.54 -12.27
CA ARG A 419 -0.58 -19.86 -11.40
C ARG A 419 0.69 -19.21 -11.96
N ILE A 420 1.51 -18.64 -11.09
CA ILE A 420 2.80 -18.07 -11.46
C ILE A 420 3.90 -18.61 -10.55
N PRO A 421 5.14 -18.67 -11.01
CA PRO A 421 6.24 -19.02 -10.12
C PRO A 421 6.62 -17.83 -9.23
N LEU A 422 6.72 -18.07 -7.93
CA LEU A 422 7.15 -17.10 -6.93
C LEU A 422 8.46 -17.57 -6.29
N ILE A 423 9.43 -16.67 -6.21
CA ILE A 423 10.72 -16.90 -5.55
C ILE A 423 10.79 -15.93 -4.36
N PRO A 424 10.86 -16.41 -3.11
CA PRO A 424 11.09 -15.56 -1.94
C PRO A 424 12.53 -15.06 -1.94
N THR A 425 12.76 -13.91 -1.31
CA THR A 425 14.06 -13.22 -1.31
C THR A 425 14.77 -13.22 0.04
N ASP A 426 14.11 -13.71 1.08
CA ASP A 426 14.51 -13.49 2.47
C ASP A 426 14.98 -14.79 3.15
N LEU A 427 15.47 -15.74 2.34
CA LEU A 427 16.00 -17.02 2.79
C LEU A 427 17.46 -17.18 2.38
N ALA A 428 18.20 -17.98 3.15
CA ALA A 428 19.60 -18.33 2.86
C ALA A 428 19.75 -19.23 1.62
N PHE A 429 18.64 -19.79 1.14
CA PHE A 429 18.56 -20.62 -0.06
C PHE A 429 17.41 -20.11 -0.95
N GLU A 430 17.51 -20.38 -2.24
CA GLU A 430 16.48 -20.00 -3.20
C GLU A 430 15.58 -21.21 -3.55
N PHE A 431 14.27 -21.01 -3.44
CA PHE A 431 13.29 -21.96 -3.95
C PHE A 431 12.18 -21.24 -4.73
N LYS A 432 11.45 -22.02 -5.51
CA LYS A 432 10.38 -21.57 -6.39
C LYS A 432 9.10 -22.28 -5.97
N ARG A 433 8.05 -21.50 -5.69
CA ARG A 433 6.68 -21.99 -5.47
C ARG A 433 5.81 -21.61 -6.66
N LEU A 434 5.28 -22.59 -7.39
CA LEU A 434 4.28 -22.39 -8.44
C LEU A 434 2.88 -22.48 -7.83
N GLN A 435 2.19 -21.35 -7.75
CA GLN A 435 0.87 -21.25 -7.13
C GLN A 435 0.10 -20.03 -7.67
N PHE A 436 -1.22 -19.97 -7.45
CA PHE A 436 -1.98 -18.74 -7.66
C PHE A 436 -1.47 -17.65 -6.71
N PRO A 437 -1.16 -16.44 -7.19
CA PRO A 437 -0.57 -15.39 -6.37
C PRO A 437 -1.64 -14.64 -5.56
N VAL A 438 -2.46 -15.38 -4.83
CA VAL A 438 -3.60 -14.87 -4.07
C VAL A 438 -3.66 -15.50 -2.67
N ARG A 439 -4.45 -14.88 -1.79
CA ARG A 439 -4.88 -15.45 -0.50
C ARG A 439 -6.25 -14.90 -0.12
N LEU A 440 -6.92 -15.54 0.83
CA LEU A 440 -8.16 -15.02 1.42
C LEU A 440 -7.96 -13.64 2.04
N ALA A 441 -9.01 -12.82 1.96
CA ALA A 441 -8.97 -11.40 2.28
C ALA A 441 -10.32 -10.82 2.76
N PHE A 442 -11.12 -11.62 3.46
CA PHE A 442 -12.14 -11.08 4.37
C PHE A 442 -11.49 -10.35 5.55
N ALA A 443 -10.41 -10.93 6.06
CA ALA A 443 -9.49 -10.30 6.98
C ALA A 443 -8.12 -10.01 6.33
N MET A 444 -7.45 -8.95 6.77
CA MET A 444 -6.08 -8.60 6.34
C MET A 444 -5.27 -7.99 7.48
N THR A 445 -3.95 -7.93 7.33
CA THR A 445 -3.11 -7.29 8.36
C THR A 445 -3.31 -5.77 8.34
N ILE A 446 -3.19 -5.14 9.52
CA ILE A 446 -3.26 -3.68 9.67
C ILE A 446 -2.30 -2.97 8.69
N ASN A 447 -1.06 -3.45 8.57
CA ASN A 447 -0.06 -2.89 7.64
C ASN A 447 -0.52 -2.94 6.17
N LYS A 448 -1.27 -3.97 5.76
CA LYS A 448 -1.82 -4.05 4.39
C LYS A 448 -3.04 -3.15 4.17
N ALA A 449 -3.75 -2.81 5.24
CA ALA A 449 -4.90 -1.91 5.18
C ALA A 449 -4.48 -0.43 5.13
N GLN A 450 -3.21 -0.11 5.33
CA GLN A 450 -2.71 1.26 5.23
C GLN A 450 -2.99 1.86 3.83
N GLY A 451 -3.39 3.13 3.78
CA GLY A 451 -3.89 3.80 2.58
C GLY A 451 -5.33 3.42 2.14
N GLN A 452 -5.96 2.38 2.70
CA GLN A 452 -7.34 2.02 2.36
C GLN A 452 -8.38 2.75 3.22
N SER A 453 -9.57 2.96 2.66
CA SER A 453 -10.76 3.39 3.41
C SER A 453 -11.84 2.33 3.30
N LEU A 454 -12.54 2.06 4.40
CA LEU A 454 -13.61 1.06 4.52
C LEU A 454 -14.88 1.76 5.03
N SER A 455 -16.05 1.27 4.63
CA SER A 455 -17.32 1.73 5.18
C SER A 455 -17.62 1.05 6.52
N VAL A 456 -17.15 -0.18 6.72
CA VAL A 456 -17.23 -0.94 7.97
C VAL A 456 -15.91 -1.65 8.21
N CYS A 457 -15.40 -1.59 9.44
CA CYS A 457 -14.14 -2.22 9.80
C CYS A 457 -14.26 -2.96 11.13
N GLY A 458 -13.83 -4.22 11.14
CA GLY A 458 -13.53 -4.94 12.37
C GLY A 458 -12.05 -4.83 12.72
N ILE A 459 -11.72 -4.78 14.00
CA ILE A 459 -10.35 -4.92 14.50
C ILE A 459 -10.33 -6.06 15.51
N ASN A 460 -9.58 -7.12 15.19
CA ASN A 460 -9.26 -8.18 16.12
C ASN A 460 -7.96 -7.83 16.87
N LEU A 461 -8.08 -7.59 18.17
CA LEU A 461 -6.97 -7.31 19.09
C LEU A 461 -6.76 -8.45 20.11
N GLU A 462 -7.20 -9.68 19.78
CA GLU A 462 -6.83 -10.88 20.54
C GLU A 462 -5.31 -10.95 20.74
N ASN A 463 -4.55 -10.69 19.67
CA ASN A 463 -3.15 -10.33 19.73
C ASN A 463 -3.01 -8.80 19.58
N PRO A 464 -2.38 -8.10 20.54
CA PRO A 464 -2.28 -6.64 20.51
C PRO A 464 -1.35 -6.14 19.40
N CYS A 465 -1.53 -4.88 19.03
CA CYS A 465 -0.59 -4.16 18.16
C CYS A 465 0.81 -4.13 18.79
N PHE A 466 1.85 -4.22 17.96
CA PHE A 466 3.24 -4.39 18.41
C PHE A 466 4.22 -3.38 17.78
N SER A 467 3.81 -2.64 16.75
CA SER A 467 4.65 -1.67 16.05
C SER A 467 4.01 -0.28 16.03
N HIS A 468 4.85 0.74 15.80
CA HIS A 468 4.47 2.14 15.74
C HIS A 468 3.23 2.37 14.87
N GLY A 469 2.26 3.09 15.41
CA GLY A 469 1.12 3.59 14.63
C GLY A 469 0.14 2.52 14.14
N GLN A 470 0.35 1.23 14.43
CA GLN A 470 -0.55 0.16 13.97
C GLN A 470 -1.98 0.37 14.45
N LEU A 471 -2.18 0.67 15.74
CA LEU A 471 -3.52 0.89 16.27
C LEU A 471 -4.20 2.09 15.61
N TYR A 472 -3.46 3.19 15.43
CA TYR A 472 -3.94 4.37 14.71
C TYR A 472 -4.33 4.05 13.26
N VAL A 473 -3.51 3.28 12.54
CA VAL A 473 -3.84 2.83 11.17
C VAL A 473 -5.12 2.00 11.16
N ALA A 474 -5.27 1.06 12.10
CA ALA A 474 -6.45 0.22 12.18
C ALA A 474 -7.74 1.05 12.39
N CYS A 475 -7.73 1.95 13.38
CA CYS A 475 -8.89 2.76 13.72
C CYS A 475 -9.22 3.81 12.66
N SER A 476 -8.22 4.32 11.93
CA SER A 476 -8.41 5.36 10.89
C SER A 476 -9.00 4.84 9.57
N ARG A 477 -9.30 3.53 9.46
CA ARG A 477 -9.85 2.96 8.23
C ARG A 477 -11.31 3.35 7.98
N VAL A 478 -12.04 3.78 9.01
CA VAL A 478 -13.43 4.23 8.92
C VAL A 478 -13.56 5.71 9.27
N GLY A 479 -14.67 6.33 8.89
CA GLY A 479 -14.93 7.75 9.14
C GLY A 479 -15.70 8.05 10.43
N LYS A 480 -16.31 7.04 11.06
CA LYS A 480 -17.23 7.22 12.19
C LYS A 480 -17.14 6.08 13.22
N PRO A 481 -17.41 6.32 14.50
CA PRO A 481 -17.38 5.30 15.55
C PRO A 481 -18.33 4.12 15.31
N SER A 482 -19.52 4.40 14.76
CA SER A 482 -20.55 3.38 14.52
C SER A 482 -20.19 2.36 13.44
N ALA A 483 -19.14 2.63 12.66
CA ALA A 483 -18.60 1.74 11.65
C ALA A 483 -17.36 0.96 12.13
N LEU A 484 -16.90 1.20 13.36
CA LEU A 484 -15.71 0.59 13.94
C LEU A 484 -16.09 -0.46 14.98
N PHE A 485 -15.85 -1.72 14.67
CA PHE A 485 -16.06 -2.84 15.58
C PHE A 485 -14.72 -3.34 16.12
N VAL A 486 -14.60 -3.54 17.44
CA VAL A 486 -13.33 -3.96 18.07
C VAL A 486 -13.56 -5.14 18.99
N TYR A 487 -12.84 -6.24 18.76
CA TYR A 487 -12.71 -7.33 19.71
C TYR A 487 -11.41 -7.18 20.48
N VAL A 488 -11.49 -7.06 21.80
CA VAL A 488 -10.34 -7.00 22.72
C VAL A 488 -10.66 -7.82 23.98
N PRO A 489 -9.92 -8.91 24.27
CA PRO A 489 -10.27 -9.80 25.38
C PRO A 489 -10.26 -9.13 26.76
N THR A 490 -9.38 -8.16 26.99
CA THR A 490 -9.12 -7.60 28.32
C THR A 490 -9.59 -6.15 28.49
N THR A 491 -10.42 -5.63 27.56
CA THR A 491 -10.86 -4.21 27.45
C THR A 491 -9.74 -3.16 27.30
N LYS A 492 -8.48 -3.54 27.53
CA LYS A 492 -7.26 -2.75 27.35
C LYS A 492 -6.43 -3.28 26.18
N THR A 493 -5.70 -2.40 25.49
CA THR A 493 -4.82 -2.81 24.38
C THR A 493 -3.54 -1.99 24.31
N LYS A 494 -2.52 -2.48 23.60
CA LYS A 494 -1.26 -1.75 23.42
C LYS A 494 -1.38 -0.68 22.34
N ASN A 495 -0.94 0.54 22.65
CA ASN A 495 -0.76 1.62 21.68
C ASN A 495 0.72 1.98 21.60
N VAL A 496 1.41 1.51 20.56
CA VAL A 496 2.84 1.77 20.38
C VAL A 496 3.03 3.06 19.58
N VAL A 497 3.60 4.08 20.22
CA VAL A 497 3.89 5.38 19.61
C VAL A 497 5.32 5.79 19.94
N TYR A 498 6.09 6.12 18.91
CA TYR A 498 7.47 6.56 19.02
C TYR A 498 7.47 8.08 18.84
N LYS A 499 7.66 8.82 19.93
CA LYS A 499 7.61 10.29 19.92
C LYS A 499 8.60 10.89 18.92
N LYS A 500 9.80 10.31 18.84
CA LYS A 500 10.86 10.68 17.87
C LYS A 500 10.46 10.53 16.40
N ALA A 501 9.43 9.74 16.07
CA ALA A 501 8.91 9.67 14.70
C ALA A 501 7.97 10.84 14.38
N LEU A 502 7.35 11.42 15.40
CA LEU A 502 6.37 12.52 15.28
C LEU A 502 7.05 13.89 15.28
N GLU A 503 8.13 14.04 16.05
CA GLU A 503 9.11 15.15 16.00
C GLU A 503 9.87 15.10 14.67
#